data_AF-A0AAE0EY87-F1
#
_entry.id   AF-A0AAE0EY87-F1
#
_cell.length_a   1.000
_cell.length_b   1.000
_cell.length_c   1.000
_cell.angle_alpha   90.00
_cell.angle_beta   90.00
_cell.angle_gamma   90.00
#
_symmetry.space_group_name_H-M   'P 1'
#
loop_
_entity.id
_entity.type
_entity.pdbx_description
1 polymer ?
#
loop_
_entity_poly.entity_id
_entity_poly.type
_entity_poly.pdbx_seq_one_letter_code
_entity_poly.pdbx_strand_id
1 'polypeptide(L)'
;VHSRNGFTARDNWVGVAATEMSRARRDIGGDYFTVAFDVVDNRPKALAPAMTADGGAGLVRAPYTVQVQLRTSCIGCQKNGFAVTSVMVQQPGTYSVRLPCPAQRTVGTVSLEMKDGRNFFFSDTFTVSFHMHVYRLLKWLLALPFLLMSLALVNLGAQKNGAALPE
;
A
#
# COMPACT_ATOMS: atom_id res chain seq x y z
N VAL A 1 -26.97 -4.49 -2.09
CA VAL A 1 -26.27 -4.04 -3.31
C VAL A 1 -24.99 -3.33 -2.89
N HIS A 2 -23.84 -3.99 -3.00
CA HIS A 2 -22.55 -3.39 -2.65
C HIS A 2 -22.01 -2.63 -3.87
N SER A 3 -21.93 -1.31 -3.78
CA SER A 3 -21.31 -0.50 -4.84
C SER A 3 -19.79 -0.59 -4.68
N ARG A 4 -19.16 -1.52 -5.42
CA ARG A 4 -17.70 -1.53 -5.63
C ARG A 4 -17.34 -0.20 -6.28
N ASN A 5 -16.57 0.63 -5.59
CA ASN A 5 -16.40 2.03 -5.95
C ASN A 5 -15.56 2.17 -7.23
N GLY A 6 -16.21 2.41 -8.36
CA GLY A 6 -15.62 3.19 -9.42
C GLY A 6 -15.82 4.65 -9.04
N PHE A 7 -14.80 5.31 -8.50
CA PHE A 7 -14.76 6.77 -8.30
C PHE A 7 -15.25 7.54 -9.55
N THR A 8 -15.00 6.97 -10.72
CA THR A 8 -15.46 7.43 -12.04
C THR A 8 -16.94 7.16 -12.34
N ALA A 9 -17.56 6.12 -11.77
CA ALA A 9 -18.91 5.68 -12.11
C ALA A 9 -20.04 6.53 -11.51
N ARG A 10 -19.68 7.52 -10.67
CA ARG A 10 -20.64 8.37 -9.96
C ARG A 10 -20.28 9.85 -10.06
N ASP A 11 -19.71 10.26 -11.20
CA ASP A 11 -19.32 11.65 -11.52
C ASP A 11 -18.48 12.33 -10.43
N ASN A 12 -17.67 11.57 -9.68
CA ASN A 12 -16.89 12.10 -8.56
C ASN A 12 -17.75 12.79 -7.46
N TRP A 13 -19.00 12.38 -7.28
CA TRP A 13 -19.92 13.00 -6.30
C TRP A 13 -19.62 12.62 -4.86
N VAL A 14 -19.44 11.34 -4.57
CA VAL A 14 -19.14 10.87 -3.21
C VAL A 14 -18.45 9.51 -3.26
N GLY A 15 -17.41 9.34 -2.46
CA GLY A 15 -16.71 8.07 -2.36
C GLY A 15 -15.45 8.14 -1.52
N VAL A 16 -14.83 6.97 -1.38
CA VAL A 16 -13.49 6.82 -0.82
C VAL A 16 -12.60 6.14 -1.85
N ALA A 17 -11.37 6.63 -2.02
CA ALA A 17 -10.40 6.05 -2.94
C ALA A 17 -9.00 6.08 -2.33
N ALA A 18 -8.23 5.02 -2.51
CA ALA A 18 -6.81 5.03 -2.17
C ALA A 18 -6.06 6.00 -3.10
N THR A 19 -5.19 6.82 -2.52
CA THR A 19 -4.31 7.75 -3.27
C THR A 19 -3.43 6.99 -4.26
N GLU A 20 -2.96 7.67 -5.31
CA GLU A 20 -2.02 7.09 -6.29
C GLU A 20 -0.76 6.55 -5.60
N MET A 21 -0.22 7.30 -4.63
CA MET A 21 0.94 6.87 -3.84
C MET A 21 0.66 5.55 -3.11
N SER A 22 -0.55 5.35 -2.58
CA SER A 22 -0.90 4.12 -1.88
C SER A 22 -1.14 2.95 -2.82
N ARG A 23 -1.70 3.21 -4.01
CA ARG A 23 -1.94 2.22 -5.06
C ARG A 23 -0.69 1.84 -5.86
N ALA A 24 0.32 2.70 -5.87
CA ALA A 24 1.56 2.46 -6.61
C ALA A 24 2.16 1.12 -6.21
N ARG A 25 2.46 0.29 -7.22
CA ARG A 25 3.06 -1.03 -7.03
C ARG A 25 4.44 -0.87 -6.40
N ARG A 26 4.55 -1.23 -5.13
CA ARG A 26 5.81 -1.21 -4.39
C ARG A 26 5.86 -2.38 -3.42
N ASP A 27 7.07 -2.80 -3.13
CA ASP A 27 7.32 -3.74 -2.06
C ASP A 27 7.32 -2.97 -0.74
N ILE A 28 6.49 -3.41 0.20
CA ILE A 28 6.35 -2.79 1.51
C ILE A 28 7.17 -3.60 2.51
N GLY A 29 7.93 -2.91 3.36
CA GLY A 29 8.69 -3.51 4.45
C GLY A 29 8.77 -2.58 5.66
N GLY A 30 9.32 -3.10 6.75
CA GLY A 30 9.32 -2.46 8.06
C GLY A 30 8.23 -3.01 8.98
N ASP A 31 7.98 -2.35 10.11
CA ASP A 31 6.97 -2.80 11.09
C ASP A 31 5.57 -2.25 10.77
N TYR A 32 5.51 -1.08 10.14
CA TYR A 32 4.27 -0.40 9.78
C TYR A 32 4.40 0.25 8.41
N PHE A 33 3.28 0.37 7.72
CA PHE A 33 3.18 1.14 6.48
C PHE A 33 1.98 2.08 6.52
N THR A 34 2.05 3.14 5.72
CA THR A 34 1.01 4.16 5.67
C THR A 34 0.14 3.95 4.44
N VAL A 35 -1.17 3.91 4.66
CA VAL A 35 -2.20 3.93 3.63
C VAL A 35 -2.84 5.32 3.63
N ALA A 36 -2.67 6.04 2.53
CA ALA A 36 -3.32 7.31 2.29
C ALA A 36 -4.52 7.14 1.36
N PHE A 37 -5.64 7.75 1.72
CA PHE A 37 -6.89 7.70 0.98
C PHE A 37 -7.57 9.06 0.95
N ASP A 38 -8.36 9.28 -0.09
CA ASP A 38 -9.15 10.48 -0.30
C ASP A 38 -10.62 10.18 -0.01
N VAL A 39 -11.21 10.99 0.85
CA VAL A 39 -12.65 11.06 1.06
C VAL A 39 -13.16 12.21 0.21
N VAL A 40 -14.01 11.92 -0.77
CA VAL A 40 -14.59 12.93 -1.64
C VAL A 40 -16.09 13.02 -1.38
N ASP A 41 -16.58 14.25 -1.22
CA ASP A 41 -18.00 14.58 -1.25
C ASP A 41 -18.20 15.94 -1.95
N ASN A 42 -18.50 15.89 -3.24
CA ASN A 42 -18.83 17.03 -4.09
C ASN A 42 -20.36 17.23 -4.24
N ARG A 43 -21.18 16.57 -3.41
CA ARG A 43 -22.63 16.73 -3.48
C ARG A 43 -23.00 18.19 -3.17
N PRO A 44 -24.02 18.76 -3.84
CA PRO A 44 -24.47 20.12 -3.57
C PRO A 44 -24.74 20.36 -2.09
N LYS A 45 -24.23 21.47 -1.54
CA LYS A 45 -24.40 21.85 -0.13
C LYS A 45 -25.88 21.94 0.28
N ALA A 46 -26.78 22.29 -0.65
CA ALA A 46 -28.22 22.32 -0.43
C ALA A 46 -28.83 20.96 -0.05
N LEU A 47 -28.16 19.85 -0.38
CA LEU A 47 -28.59 18.50 -0.02
C LEU A 47 -27.96 18.03 1.30
N ALA A 48 -26.96 18.74 1.82
CA ALA A 48 -26.39 18.40 3.12
C ALA A 48 -27.46 18.57 4.21
N PRO A 49 -27.51 17.66 5.20
CA PRO A 49 -28.39 17.85 6.34
C PRO A 49 -28.09 19.20 6.97
N ALA A 50 -29.13 19.88 7.43
CA ALA A 50 -29.02 21.11 8.23
C ALA A 50 -28.44 20.78 9.62
N MET A 51 -27.23 20.23 9.66
CA MET A 51 -26.46 20.13 10.88
C MET A 51 -25.62 21.38 10.96
N THR A 52 -26.05 22.26 11.87
CA THR A 52 -25.26 23.37 12.39
C THR A 52 -23.97 22.77 12.97
N ALA A 53 -22.87 22.89 12.23
CA ALA A 53 -21.56 22.86 12.86
C ALA A 53 -21.57 23.97 13.91
N ASP A 54 -21.34 23.61 15.17
CA ASP A 54 -21.20 24.55 16.27
C ASP A 54 -20.34 25.74 15.83
N GLY A 55 -20.98 26.91 15.67
CA GLY A 55 -20.28 28.19 15.57
C GLY A 55 -19.81 28.68 14.20
N GLY A 56 -20.34 28.23 13.05
CA GLY A 56 -20.11 29.00 11.82
C GLY A 56 -20.37 28.31 10.47
N ALA A 57 -21.35 28.83 9.74
CA ALA A 57 -21.50 28.83 8.28
C ALA A 57 -20.83 27.68 7.48
N GLY A 58 -21.29 26.46 7.66
CA GLY A 58 -20.93 25.34 6.80
C GLY A 58 -21.94 24.22 6.90
N LEU A 59 -22.68 23.96 5.83
CA LEU A 59 -23.52 22.77 5.68
C LEU A 59 -22.58 21.55 5.49
N VAL A 60 -22.04 21.02 6.58
CA VAL A 60 -21.12 19.87 6.56
C VAL A 60 -21.94 18.59 6.76
N ARG A 61 -21.79 17.67 5.81
CA ARG A 61 -22.58 16.42 5.70
C ARG A 61 -22.01 15.26 6.54
N ALA A 62 -21.03 15.58 7.38
CA ALA A 62 -20.30 14.71 8.29
C ALA A 62 -21.17 14.18 9.44
N PRO A 63 -20.71 13.14 10.17
CA PRO A 63 -19.42 12.44 10.06
C PRO A 63 -19.39 11.27 9.06
N TYR A 64 -18.22 11.03 8.45
CA TYR A 64 -17.91 9.82 7.67
C TYR A 64 -17.11 8.84 8.52
N THR A 65 -17.54 7.59 8.60
CA THR A 65 -16.73 6.54 9.23
C THR A 65 -16.00 5.77 8.14
N VAL A 66 -14.67 5.86 8.11
CA VAL A 66 -13.83 5.09 7.20
C VAL A 66 -13.15 3.96 7.95
N GLN A 67 -13.33 2.73 7.49
CA GLN A 67 -12.61 1.56 7.97
C GLN A 67 -11.56 1.16 6.95
N VAL A 68 -10.31 1.11 7.40
CA VAL A 68 -9.17 0.63 6.63
C VAL A 68 -8.81 -0.74 7.15
N GLN A 69 -8.88 -1.75 6.29
CA GLN A 69 -8.63 -3.12 6.66
C GLN A 69 -7.55 -3.75 5.79
N LEU A 70 -6.55 -4.34 6.42
CA LEU A 70 -5.57 -5.20 5.77
C LEU A 70 -5.99 -6.66 5.92
N ARG A 71 -6.02 -7.40 4.82
CA ARG A 71 -6.15 -8.85 4.80
C ARG A 71 -4.98 -9.45 4.04
N THR A 72 -4.24 -10.35 4.66
CA THR A 72 -3.14 -11.10 4.03
C THR A 72 -3.49 -12.58 3.96
N SER A 73 -2.88 -13.29 3.01
CA SER A 73 -3.12 -14.72 2.81
C SER A 73 -2.03 -15.62 3.39
N CYS A 74 -1.14 -15.11 4.26
CA CYS A 74 -0.04 -15.91 4.80
C CYS A 74 -0.44 -16.70 6.06
N ILE A 75 0.15 -17.89 6.17
CA ILE A 75 -0.01 -18.80 7.30
C ILE A 75 0.80 -18.27 8.49
N GLY A 76 0.16 -18.08 9.65
CA GLY A 76 0.82 -17.61 10.87
C GLY A 76 0.93 -16.09 11.02
N CYS A 77 0.45 -15.31 10.04
CA CYS A 77 0.43 -13.85 10.11
C CYS A 77 -0.71 -13.29 10.99
N GLN A 78 -1.37 -14.08 11.83
CA GLN A 78 -2.65 -13.72 12.45
C GLN A 78 -2.64 -12.41 13.26
N LYS A 79 -1.48 -12.00 13.82
CA LYS A 79 -1.33 -10.73 14.56
C LYS A 79 -1.14 -9.49 13.67
N ASN A 80 -0.37 -9.60 12.57
CA ASN A 80 0.00 -8.44 11.72
C ASN A 80 -0.55 -8.52 10.29
N GLY A 81 -1.15 -9.65 9.93
CA GLY A 81 -1.70 -9.96 8.62
C GLY A 81 -3.20 -9.73 8.52
N PHE A 82 -3.84 -9.41 9.63
CA PHE A 82 -5.19 -8.90 9.70
C PHE A 82 -5.20 -7.68 10.62
N ALA A 83 -5.51 -6.51 10.07
CA ALA A 83 -5.61 -5.28 10.84
C ALA A 83 -6.82 -4.50 10.37
N VAL A 84 -7.55 -3.90 11.31
CA VAL A 84 -8.69 -3.04 11.02
C VAL A 84 -8.51 -1.75 11.82
N THR A 85 -8.58 -0.62 11.14
CA THR A 85 -8.50 0.70 11.76
C THR A 85 -9.65 1.55 11.27
N SER A 86 -10.50 2.00 12.19
CA SER A 86 -11.60 2.91 11.91
C SER A 86 -11.22 4.34 12.25
N VAL A 87 -11.47 5.25 11.32
CA VAL A 87 -11.25 6.69 11.47
C VAL A 87 -12.55 7.42 11.19
N MET A 88 -12.94 8.32 12.09
CA MET A 88 -14.03 9.24 11.86
C MET A 88 -13.50 10.52 11.23
N VAL A 89 -14.07 10.89 10.09
CA VAL A 89 -13.67 12.00 9.25
C VAL A 89 -14.79 13.03 9.24
N GLN A 90 -14.47 14.25 9.65
CA GLN A 90 -15.44 15.34 9.75
C GLN A 90 -15.57 16.16 8.46
N GLN A 91 -14.62 16.06 7.53
CA GLN A 91 -14.64 16.83 6.29
C GLN A 91 -14.03 16.00 5.15
N PRO A 92 -14.49 16.19 3.90
CA PRO A 92 -13.82 15.59 2.75
C PRO A 92 -12.37 16.07 2.66
N GLY A 93 -11.47 15.17 2.26
CA GLY A 93 -10.04 15.44 2.20
C GLY A 93 -9.19 14.18 2.18
N THR A 94 -7.88 14.36 2.15
CA THR A 94 -6.88 13.28 2.17
C THR A 94 -6.52 12.93 3.60
N TYR A 95 -6.56 11.64 3.92
CA TYR A 95 -6.22 11.11 5.24
C TYR A 95 -5.22 9.97 5.11
N SER A 96 -4.44 9.76 6.17
CA SER A 96 -3.43 8.70 6.23
C SER A 96 -3.57 7.87 7.49
N VAL A 97 -3.56 6.55 7.33
CA VAL A 97 -3.66 5.57 8.43
C VAL A 97 -2.45 4.65 8.39
N ARG A 98 -1.90 4.37 9.57
CA ARG A 98 -0.81 3.40 9.73
C ARG A 98 -1.38 2.01 10.00
N LEU A 99 -0.93 1.03 9.23
CA LEU A 99 -1.27 -0.38 9.39
C LEU A 99 0.00 -1.18 9.70
N PRO A 100 -0.11 -2.24 10.53
CA PRO A 100 1.02 -3.13 10.78
C PRO A 100 1.40 -3.86 9.48
N CYS A 101 2.70 -4.00 9.28
CA CYS A 101 3.26 -4.79 8.20
C CYS A 101 3.42 -6.25 8.69
N PRO A 102 2.98 -7.24 7.91
CA PRO A 102 3.28 -8.65 8.20
C PRO A 102 4.78 -8.89 8.11
N ALA A 103 5.36 -9.57 9.11
CA ALA A 103 6.80 -9.86 9.14
C ALA A 103 7.25 -10.87 8.06
N GLN A 104 6.31 -11.64 7.52
CA GLN A 104 6.58 -12.65 6.50
C GLN A 104 6.28 -12.12 5.10
N ARG A 105 7.01 -12.65 4.12
CA ARG A 105 6.77 -12.41 2.70
C ARG A 105 5.36 -12.86 2.33
N THR A 106 4.51 -11.91 1.91
CA THR A 106 3.12 -12.18 1.59
C THR A 106 2.52 -11.16 0.65
N VAL A 107 1.36 -11.48 0.11
CA VAL A 107 0.50 -10.56 -0.63
C VAL A 107 -0.71 -10.24 0.24
N GLY A 108 -1.04 -8.96 0.32
CA GLY A 108 -2.21 -8.47 1.04
C GLY A 108 -3.18 -7.74 0.12
N THR A 109 -4.42 -7.66 0.57
CA THR A 109 -5.45 -6.78 0.04
C THR A 109 -5.80 -5.78 1.12
N VAL A 110 -5.73 -4.50 0.79
CA VAL A 110 -6.23 -3.41 1.62
C VAL A 110 -7.61 -3.04 1.12
N SER A 111 -8.60 -3.09 2.01
CA SER A 111 -9.97 -2.65 1.77
C SER A 111 -10.27 -1.38 2.56
N LEU A 112 -10.72 -0.36 1.85
CA LEU A 112 -11.25 0.89 2.37
C LEU A 112 -12.77 0.80 2.32
N GLU A 113 -13.43 0.99 3.45
CA GLU A 113 -14.89 1.01 3.54
C GLU A 113 -15.34 2.30 4.21
N MET A 114 -16.09 3.13 3.50
CA MET A 114 -16.65 4.36 4.03
C MET A 114 -18.15 4.21 4.26
N LYS A 115 -18.61 4.68 5.41
CA LYS A 115 -20.03 4.88 5.74
C LYS A 115 -20.33 6.35 5.90
N ASP A 116 -21.33 6.83 5.17
CA ASP A 116 -21.93 8.16 5.33
C ASP A 116 -22.85 8.18 6.57
N GLY A 117 -23.20 9.38 7.08
CA GLY A 117 -24.14 9.55 8.20
C GLY A 117 -25.54 8.99 7.92
N ARG A 118 -25.87 8.72 6.66
CA ARG A 118 -27.09 8.04 6.21
C ARG A 118 -26.91 6.54 5.95
N ASN A 119 -25.82 5.94 6.44
CA ASN A 119 -25.46 4.53 6.25
C ASN A 119 -25.30 4.10 4.79
N PHE A 120 -24.96 5.02 3.87
CA PHE A 120 -24.52 4.62 2.53
C PHE A 120 -23.11 4.06 2.61
N PHE A 121 -22.90 2.92 1.96
CA PHE A 121 -21.63 2.20 1.95
C PHE A 121 -20.88 2.41 0.63
N PHE A 122 -19.62 2.78 0.74
CA PHE A 122 -18.69 2.91 -0.38
C PHE A 122 -17.45 2.09 -0.08
N SER A 123 -16.95 1.31 -1.05
CA SER A 123 -15.76 0.50 -0.82
C SER A 123 -14.76 0.55 -1.95
N ASP A 124 -13.48 0.68 -1.60
CA ASP A 124 -12.35 0.61 -2.52
C ASP A 124 -11.36 -0.45 -2.05
N THR A 125 -10.74 -1.17 -2.97
CA THR A 125 -9.84 -2.27 -2.64
C THR A 125 -8.64 -2.27 -3.56
N PHE A 126 -7.44 -2.43 -3.01
CA PHE A 126 -6.20 -2.55 -3.77
C PHE A 126 -5.27 -3.58 -3.15
N THR A 127 -4.37 -4.13 -3.96
CA THR A 127 -3.43 -5.18 -3.55
C THR A 127 -2.06 -4.60 -3.22
N VAL A 128 -1.41 -5.14 -2.20
CA VAL A 128 -0.06 -4.76 -1.76
C VAL A 128 0.81 -6.02 -1.62
N SER A 129 2.12 -5.87 -1.82
CA SER A 129 3.10 -6.94 -1.66
C SER A 129 4.09 -6.58 -0.56
N PHE A 130 4.44 -7.56 0.27
CA PHE A 130 5.33 -7.38 1.41
C PHE A 130 6.58 -8.27 1.29
N HIS A 131 7.73 -7.70 1.59
CA HIS A 131 9.04 -8.38 1.69
C HIS A 131 9.42 -9.26 0.47
N MET A 132 9.17 -8.81 -0.75
CA MET A 132 9.52 -9.47 -2.02
C MET A 132 10.99 -9.21 -2.49
N HIS A 133 11.83 -8.52 -1.72
CA HIS A 133 13.20 -8.12 -2.08
C HIS A 133 14.30 -9.22 -2.17
N VAL A 134 13.96 -10.48 -2.46
CA VAL A 134 14.96 -11.56 -2.60
C VAL A 134 15.90 -11.35 -3.82
N TYR A 135 15.48 -10.55 -4.81
CA TYR A 135 16.22 -10.36 -6.05
C TYR A 135 17.55 -9.60 -5.88
N ARG A 136 17.72 -8.76 -4.85
CA ARG A 136 18.96 -8.00 -4.67
C ARG A 136 20.10 -8.90 -4.20
N LEU A 137 19.81 -9.87 -3.33
CA LEU A 137 20.77 -10.88 -2.89
C LEU A 137 21.09 -11.88 -4.00
N LEU A 138 20.08 -12.31 -4.76
CA LEU A 138 20.28 -13.23 -5.88
C LEU A 138 21.27 -12.68 -6.93
N LYS A 139 21.21 -11.38 -7.21
CA LYS A 139 22.17 -10.71 -8.11
C LYS A 139 23.61 -10.91 -7.66
N TRP A 140 23.90 -10.70 -6.38
CA TRP A 140 25.25 -10.85 -5.84
C TRP A 140 25.66 -12.31 -5.68
N LEU A 141 24.72 -13.19 -5.31
CA LEU A 141 24.95 -14.63 -5.23
C LEU A 141 25.40 -15.22 -6.59
N LEU A 142 24.85 -14.73 -7.70
CA LEU A 142 25.22 -15.14 -9.05
C LEU A 142 26.48 -14.46 -9.58
N ALA A 143 26.66 -13.16 -9.32
CA ALA A 143 27.78 -12.39 -9.85
C ALA A 143 29.12 -12.75 -9.19
N LEU A 144 29.13 -13.05 -7.89
CA LEU A 144 30.34 -13.32 -7.11
C LEU A 144 31.11 -14.57 -7.57
N PRO A 145 30.50 -15.76 -7.75
CA PRO A 145 31.23 -16.93 -8.25
C PRO A 145 31.74 -16.75 -9.68
N PHE A 146 31.01 -16.01 -10.53
CA PHE A 146 31.48 -15.70 -11.88
C PHE A 146 32.70 -14.77 -11.87
N LEU A 147 32.69 -13.73 -11.04
CA LEU A 147 33.84 -12.84 -10.86
C LEU A 147 35.05 -13.59 -10.27
N LEU A 148 34.82 -14.46 -9.28
CA LEU A 148 35.90 -15.28 -8.72
C LEU A 148 36.52 -16.23 -9.76
N MET A 149 35.71 -16.92 -10.56
CA MET A 149 36.21 -17.84 -11.59
C MET A 149 36.93 -17.11 -12.72
N SER A 150 36.40 -15.97 -13.18
CA SER A 150 37.09 -15.16 -14.20
C SER A 150 38.43 -14.63 -13.68
N LEU A 151 38.50 -14.13 -12.45
CA LEU A 151 39.75 -13.70 -11.83
C LEU A 151 40.74 -14.86 -11.68
N ALA A 152 40.27 -16.05 -11.27
CA ALA A 152 41.10 -17.24 -11.14
C ALA A 152 41.68 -17.68 -12.49
N LEU A 153 40.85 -17.72 -13.55
CA LEU A 153 41.28 -18.06 -14.91
C LEU A 153 42.31 -17.08 -15.45
N VAL A 154 42.15 -15.78 -15.21
CA VAL A 154 43.13 -14.76 -15.61
C VAL A 154 44.46 -14.97 -14.90
N ASN A 155 44.46 -15.23 -13.60
CA ASN A 155 45.69 -15.49 -12.83
C ASN A 155 46.39 -16.79 -13.27
N LEU A 156 45.64 -17.88 -13.49
CA LEU A 156 46.17 -19.15 -14.01
C LEU A 156 46.75 -19.01 -15.42
N GLY A 157 46.06 -18.27 -16.31
CA GLY A 157 46.55 -17.98 -17.66
C GLY A 157 47.84 -17.15 -17.65
N ALA A 158 47.94 -16.16 -16.77
CA ALA A 158 49.14 -15.36 -16.59
C ALA A 158 50.34 -16.19 -16.12
N GLN A 159 50.15 -17.12 -15.18
CA GLN A 159 51.21 -18.03 -14.73
C GLN A 159 51.70 -18.96 -15.85
N LYS A 160 50.78 -19.48 -16.67
CA LYS A 160 51.12 -20.41 -17.76
C LYS A 160 51.97 -19.76 -18.86
N ASN A 161 51.78 -18.46 -19.09
CA ASN A 161 52.56 -17.69 -20.07
C ASN A 161 53.83 -17.05 -19.49
N GLY A 162 53.96 -17.01 -18.15
CA GLY A 162 55.13 -16.47 -17.44
C GLY A 162 56.16 -17.52 -16.99
N ALA A 163 55.90 -18.81 -17.21
CA ALA A 163 56.85 -19.88 -16.95
C ALA A 163 57.99 -19.85 -17.99
N ALA A 164 59.05 -19.10 -17.68
CA ALA A 164 60.31 -19.15 -18.40
C ALA A 164 60.88 -20.58 -18.37
N LEU A 165 61.36 -21.05 -19.53
CA LEU A 165 62.02 -22.35 -19.66
C LEU A 165 63.20 -22.46 -18.68
N PRO A 166 63.36 -23.57 -17.95
CA PRO A 166 64.60 -23.87 -17.26
C PRO A 166 65.65 -24.25 -18.31
N GLU A 167 66.78 -23.52 -18.32
CA GLU A 167 68.03 -23.94 -18.99
C GLU A 167 68.72 -25.08 -18.22
#